data_AF-A0A140KZB3-F1
#
_entry.id   AF-A0A140KZB3-F1
#
_cell.length_a   1.000
_cell.length_b   1.000
_cell.length_c   1.000
_cell.angle_alpha   90.00
_cell.angle_beta   90.00
_cell.angle_gamma   90.00
#
_symmetry.space_group_name_H-M   'P 1'
#
loop_
_entity.id
_entity.type
_entity.pdbx_description
1 polymer ?
#
loop_
_entity_poly.entity_id
_entity_poly.type
_entity_poly.pdbx_seq_one_letter_code
_entity_poly.pdbx_strand_id
1 'polypeptide(L)'
;MPVNKDLPMAGIDLNPDVVAVTVALPDGNFHISRCFRCPELVYVSHEKREWIAGNLAKDIAEWLESLGIKQVALEELSFAQDHDTNRLFNRVTHNFCKRLLFNRIVVALRKRGIAVFTVSARFTSLIGYFKYSRDYGLSAHQGAAFVIARRALGFTEKVPKEILNRLSPREGWQHFKLWGKLSGLFRAARKRAVRNGHMILGWNPEEWLSFMFGNSS
;
A
#
# COMPACT_ATOMS: atom_id res chain seq x y z
N MET A 1 -18.71 14.66 -3.17
CA MET A 1 -17.79 15.65 -3.76
C MET A 1 -16.76 14.90 -4.59
N PRO A 2 -16.39 15.36 -5.79
CA PRO A 2 -15.27 14.80 -6.54
C PRO A 2 -13.91 15.13 -5.88
N VAL A 3 -12.86 14.41 -6.26
CA VAL A 3 -11.48 14.75 -5.85
C VAL A 3 -11.10 16.12 -6.42
N ASN A 4 -10.51 16.98 -5.60
CA ASN A 4 -9.93 18.24 -6.07
C ASN A 4 -8.49 17.99 -6.51
N LYS A 5 -8.22 18.06 -7.82
CA LYS A 5 -6.89 17.72 -8.37
C LYS A 5 -5.85 18.83 -8.16
N ASP A 6 -6.26 20.02 -7.75
CA ASP A 6 -5.36 21.15 -7.48
C ASP A 6 -4.83 21.14 -6.04
N LEU A 7 -5.29 20.19 -5.21
CA LEU A 7 -4.85 20.03 -3.83
C LEU A 7 -3.99 18.77 -3.64
N PRO A 8 -3.03 18.79 -2.70
CA PRO A 8 -2.31 17.60 -2.30
C PRO A 8 -3.26 16.48 -1.86
N MET A 9 -2.87 15.24 -2.13
CA MET A 9 -3.61 14.04 -1.75
C MET A 9 -2.77 13.18 -0.82
N ALA A 10 -3.29 12.88 0.36
CA ALA A 10 -2.71 11.85 1.21
C ALA A 10 -3.27 10.48 0.85
N GLY A 11 -2.43 9.47 0.69
CA GLY A 11 -2.83 8.08 0.57
C GLY A 11 -2.51 7.32 1.85
N ILE A 12 -3.38 6.38 2.23
CA ILE A 12 -3.19 5.54 3.41
C ILE A 12 -3.16 4.06 2.99
N ASP A 13 -2.07 3.37 3.32
CA ASP A 13 -1.96 1.92 3.28
C ASP A 13 -2.24 1.36 4.68
N LEU A 14 -3.29 0.53 4.80
CA LEU A 14 -3.76 0.00 6.08
C LEU A 14 -3.23 -1.41 6.31
N ASN A 15 -2.27 -1.53 7.22
CA ASN A 15 -1.84 -2.80 7.80
C ASN A 15 -2.04 -2.72 9.33
N PRO A 16 -2.70 -3.70 9.98
CA PRO A 16 -2.81 -3.82 11.44
C PRO A 16 -1.51 -3.65 12.23
N ASP A 17 -0.35 -3.93 11.65
CA ASP A 17 0.95 -3.70 12.32
C ASP A 17 1.48 -2.27 12.11
N VAL A 18 1.13 -1.63 10.99
CA VAL A 18 1.61 -0.31 10.59
C VAL A 18 0.65 0.36 9.61
N VAL A 19 0.24 1.58 9.94
CA VAL A 19 -0.48 2.44 9.00
C VAL A 19 0.51 3.38 8.34
N ALA A 20 0.72 3.26 7.04
CA ALA A 20 1.59 4.15 6.29
C ALA A 20 0.76 5.23 5.60
N VAL A 21 1.18 6.48 5.75
CA VAL A 21 0.52 7.64 5.14
C VAL A 21 1.53 8.39 4.31
N THR A 22 1.20 8.65 3.04
CA THR A 22 2.10 9.34 2.10
C THR A 22 1.33 10.40 1.33
N VAL A 23 1.88 11.61 1.25
CA VAL A 23 1.29 12.74 0.53
C VAL A 23 1.93 12.87 -0.86
N ALA A 24 1.06 12.98 -1.87
CA ALA A 24 1.41 13.38 -3.22
C ALA A 24 0.94 14.81 -3.48
N LEU A 25 1.77 15.59 -4.18
CA LEU A 25 1.40 16.91 -4.69
C LEU A 25 0.43 16.80 -5.89
N PRO A 26 -0.24 17.89 -6.29
CA PRO A 26 -1.15 17.93 -7.46
C PRO A 26 -0.55 17.38 -8.76
N ASP A 27 0.74 17.62 -9.00
CA ASP A 27 1.51 17.10 -10.14
C ASP A 27 1.85 15.59 -10.00
N GLY A 28 1.46 14.99 -8.89
CA GLY A 28 1.69 13.60 -8.51
C GLY A 28 3.03 13.36 -7.82
N ASN A 29 3.91 14.34 -7.69
CA ASN A 29 5.22 14.16 -7.09
C ASN A 29 5.11 13.83 -5.60
N PHE A 30 6.11 13.09 -5.10
CA PHE A 30 6.21 12.75 -3.69
C PHE A 30 6.43 14.02 -2.85
N HIS A 31 5.74 14.14 -1.71
CA HIS A 31 5.93 15.23 -0.77
C HIS A 31 6.51 14.77 0.57
N ILE A 32 5.74 13.97 1.32
CA ILE A 32 6.14 13.50 2.66
C ILE A 32 5.47 12.17 2.97
N SER A 33 6.09 11.36 3.82
CA SER A 33 5.54 10.09 4.28
C SER A 33 5.81 9.84 5.76
N ARG A 34 4.90 9.15 6.44
CA ARG A 34 5.03 8.74 7.83
C ARG A 34 4.40 7.37 8.07
N CYS A 35 5.05 6.56 8.88
CA CYS A 35 4.50 5.30 9.38
C CYS A 35 4.04 5.46 10.83
N PHE A 36 2.81 5.05 11.10
CA PHE A 36 2.23 4.98 12.44
C PHE A 36 2.18 3.50 12.84
N ARG A 37 3.11 3.08 13.69
CA ARG A 37 3.28 1.67 14.08
C ARG A 37 2.31 1.28 15.19
N CYS A 38 1.68 0.13 15.05
CA CYS A 38 0.75 -0.42 16.03
C CYS A 38 0.82 -1.97 16.09
N PRO A 39 2.01 -2.57 16.31
CA PRO A 39 2.18 -4.02 16.25
C PRO A 39 1.28 -4.79 17.23
N GLU A 40 0.87 -4.14 18.32
CA GLU A 40 0.03 -4.76 19.35
C GLU A 40 -1.43 -5.00 18.94
N LEU A 41 -1.90 -4.36 17.87
CA LEU A 41 -3.32 -4.29 17.55
C LEU A 41 -3.97 -5.67 17.35
N VAL A 42 -3.20 -6.63 16.81
CA VAL A 42 -3.70 -7.96 16.45
C VAL A 42 -3.78 -8.95 17.62
N TYR A 43 -3.11 -8.69 18.75
CA TYR A 43 -3.06 -9.64 19.88
C TYR A 43 -3.56 -9.09 21.22
N VAL A 44 -3.78 -7.77 21.34
CA VAL A 44 -4.38 -7.18 22.55
C VAL A 44 -5.87 -7.45 22.69
N SER A 45 -6.40 -7.25 23.90
CA SER A 45 -7.83 -7.36 24.22
C SER A 45 -8.68 -6.42 23.37
N HIS A 46 -9.98 -6.71 23.28
CA HIS A 46 -10.93 -5.91 22.50
C HIS A 46 -10.92 -4.42 22.92
N GLU A 47 -11.00 -4.14 24.23
CA GLU A 47 -11.01 -2.78 24.75
C GLU A 47 -9.70 -2.03 24.46
N LYS A 48 -8.55 -2.67 24.69
CA LYS A 48 -7.25 -2.07 24.38
C LYS A 48 -7.10 -1.84 22.87
N ARG A 49 -7.63 -2.74 22.03
CA ARG A 49 -7.60 -2.60 20.57
C ARG A 49 -8.43 -1.41 20.09
N GLU A 50 -9.63 -1.22 20.62
CA GLU A 50 -10.48 -0.05 20.34
C GLU A 50 -9.78 1.26 20.73
N TRP A 51 -9.16 1.28 21.92
CA TRP A 51 -8.38 2.43 22.39
C TRP A 51 -7.18 2.74 21.49
N ILE A 52 -6.37 1.73 21.12
CA ILE A 52 -5.23 1.89 20.21
C ILE A 52 -5.71 2.42 18.85
N ALA A 53 -6.74 1.79 18.26
CA ALA A 53 -7.26 2.20 16.96
C ALA A 53 -7.81 3.63 16.98
N GLY A 54 -8.47 4.04 18.07
CA GLY A 54 -8.96 5.39 18.27
C GLY A 54 -7.84 6.44 18.35
N ASN A 55 -6.81 6.18 19.16
CA ASN A 55 -5.65 7.08 19.27
C ASN A 55 -4.86 7.15 17.97
N LEU A 56 -4.60 6.02 17.32
CA LEU A 56 -3.91 5.98 16.03
C LEU A 56 -4.64 6.82 14.98
N ALA A 57 -5.96 6.68 14.90
CA ALA A 57 -6.79 7.46 13.99
C ALA A 57 -6.75 8.96 14.31
N LYS A 58 -6.73 9.34 15.59
CA LYS A 58 -6.57 10.72 16.04
C LYS A 58 -5.21 11.27 15.61
N ASP A 59 -4.12 10.56 15.91
CA ASP A 59 -2.75 10.98 15.60
C ASP A 59 -2.53 11.17 14.09
N ILE A 60 -3.07 10.26 13.26
CA ILE A 60 -3.02 10.38 11.80
C ILE A 60 -3.76 11.63 11.34
N ALA A 61 -4.97 11.85 11.86
CA ALA A 61 -5.79 12.98 11.45
C ALA A 61 -5.20 14.33 11.89
N GLU A 62 -4.62 14.41 13.09
CA GLU A 62 -3.92 15.60 13.59
C GLU A 62 -2.65 15.89 12.79
N TRP A 63 -1.90 14.86 12.43
CA TRP A 63 -0.71 15.03 11.58
C TRP A 63 -1.08 15.52 10.18
N LEU A 64 -2.15 15.02 9.58
CA LEU A 64 -2.60 15.49 8.27
C LEU A 64 -3.18 16.91 8.33
N GLU A 65 -3.91 17.24 9.40
CA GLU A 65 -4.44 18.58 9.66
C GLU A 65 -3.33 19.60 9.83
N SER A 66 -2.26 19.27 10.58
CA SER A 66 -1.11 20.16 10.77
C SER A 66 -0.31 20.42 9.49
N LEU A 67 -0.41 19.52 8.51
CA LEU A 67 0.13 19.68 7.15
C LEU A 67 -0.83 20.43 6.20
N GLY A 68 -2.02 20.83 6.66
CA GLY A 68 -3.02 21.50 5.83
C GLY A 68 -3.70 20.61 4.79
N ILE A 69 -3.60 19.28 4.92
CA ILE A 69 -4.18 18.33 3.96
C ILE A 69 -5.70 18.33 4.07
N LYS A 70 -6.37 18.46 2.92
CA LYS A 70 -7.85 18.53 2.83
C LYS A 70 -8.50 17.29 2.22
N GLN A 71 -7.71 16.37 1.68
CA GLN A 71 -8.22 15.16 1.05
C GLN A 71 -7.30 13.95 1.25
N VAL A 72 -7.92 12.81 1.51
CA VAL A 72 -7.27 11.53 1.77
C VAL A 72 -7.90 10.44 0.92
N ALA A 73 -7.09 9.55 0.38
CA ALA A 73 -7.50 8.32 -0.29
C ALA A 73 -7.08 7.10 0.54
N LEU A 74 -8.00 6.14 0.66
CA LEU A 74 -7.72 4.80 1.18
C LEU A 74 -8.01 3.76 0.10
N GLU A 75 -7.54 2.54 0.33
CA GLU A 75 -7.97 1.42 -0.51
C GLU A 75 -9.45 1.05 -0.27
N GLU A 76 -10.12 0.58 -1.30
CA GLU A 76 -11.41 -0.10 -1.17
C GLU A 76 -11.24 -1.43 -0.42
N LEU A 77 -12.03 -1.62 0.64
CA LEU A 77 -12.06 -2.90 1.36
C LEU A 77 -12.79 -3.95 0.51
N SER A 78 -12.04 -4.83 -0.17
CA SER A 78 -12.61 -6.02 -0.81
C SER A 78 -12.70 -7.18 0.18
N PHE A 79 -13.91 -7.57 0.59
CA PHE A 79 -14.15 -8.72 1.46
C PHE A 79 -14.22 -10.00 0.63
N ALA A 80 -13.11 -10.71 0.47
CA ALA A 80 -13.13 -12.08 -0.03
C ALA A 80 -13.31 -13.07 1.14
N GLN A 81 -14.45 -13.78 1.15
CA GLN A 81 -14.64 -15.00 1.94
C GLN A 81 -13.77 -16.09 1.34
N ASP A 82 -12.93 -16.73 2.14
CA ASP A 82 -12.02 -17.76 1.66
C ASP A 82 -11.75 -18.71 2.83
N HIS A 83 -12.07 -19.98 2.63
CA HIS A 83 -12.14 -21.00 3.67
C HIS A 83 -10.81 -21.77 3.74
N ASP A 84 -9.93 -21.42 4.67
CA ASP A 84 -8.74 -22.24 4.98
C ASP A 84 -8.28 -22.08 6.44
N THR A 85 -8.32 -23.16 7.24
CA THR A 85 -8.70 -23.19 8.68
C THR A 85 -7.67 -22.68 9.69
N ASN A 86 -6.36 -22.72 9.43
CA ASN A 86 -5.35 -22.19 10.38
C ASN A 86 -4.83 -20.78 10.01
N ARG A 87 -4.83 -20.44 8.72
CA ARG A 87 -4.62 -19.06 8.24
C ARG A 87 -5.86 -18.20 8.47
N LEU A 88 -7.03 -18.83 8.60
CA LEU A 88 -8.32 -18.19 8.84
C LEU A 88 -8.29 -17.30 10.08
N PHE A 89 -7.83 -17.77 11.23
CA PHE A 89 -7.91 -16.98 12.47
C PHE A 89 -7.05 -15.72 12.40
N ASN A 90 -5.77 -15.83 12.02
CA ASN A 90 -4.90 -14.68 11.85
C ASN A 90 -5.43 -13.73 10.78
N ARG A 91 -5.95 -14.26 9.66
CA ARG A 91 -6.56 -13.45 8.59
C ARG A 91 -7.84 -12.76 9.05
N VAL A 92 -8.69 -13.42 9.83
CA VAL A 92 -9.94 -12.86 10.38
C VAL A 92 -9.62 -11.74 11.35
N THR A 93 -8.71 -11.96 12.30
CA THR A 93 -8.25 -10.94 13.24
C THR A 93 -7.62 -9.75 12.51
N HIS A 94 -6.79 -10.01 11.50
CA HIS A 94 -6.14 -8.98 10.70
C HIS A 94 -7.15 -8.18 9.87
N ASN A 95 -8.13 -8.84 9.24
CA ASN A 95 -9.22 -8.18 8.51
C ASN A 95 -10.13 -7.39 9.44
N PHE A 96 -10.42 -7.91 10.63
CA PHE A 96 -11.16 -7.20 11.67
C PHE A 96 -10.42 -5.92 12.08
N CYS A 97 -9.12 -6.03 12.42
CA CYS A 97 -8.30 -4.89 12.80
C CYS A 97 -8.22 -3.85 11.67
N LYS A 98 -8.04 -4.29 10.42
CA LYS A 98 -8.02 -3.41 9.25
C LYS A 98 -9.34 -2.65 9.08
N ARG A 99 -10.49 -3.32 9.25
CA ARG A 99 -11.81 -2.69 9.18
C ARG A 99 -12.04 -1.70 10.34
N LEU A 100 -11.61 -2.08 11.55
CA LEU A 100 -11.65 -1.19 12.70
C LEU A 100 -10.84 0.08 12.44
N LEU A 101 -9.59 -0.06 11.99
CA LEU A 101 -8.73 1.08 11.64
C LEU A 101 -9.35 1.95 10.55
N PHE A 102 -9.83 1.34 9.46
CA PHE A 102 -10.51 2.06 8.39
C PHE A 102 -11.64 2.92 8.95
N ASN A 103 -12.56 2.34 9.71
CA ASN A 103 -13.70 3.07 10.27
C ASN A 103 -13.27 4.22 11.20
N ARG A 104 -12.32 3.95 12.11
CA ARG A 104 -11.82 4.97 13.07
C ARG A 104 -11.12 6.12 12.35
N ILE A 105 -10.28 5.83 11.36
CA ILE A 105 -9.57 6.83 10.54
C ILE A 105 -10.57 7.67 9.74
N VAL A 106 -11.52 7.05 9.04
CA VAL A 106 -12.52 7.77 8.25
C VAL A 106 -13.32 8.74 9.13
N VAL A 107 -13.74 8.31 10.32
CA VAL A 107 -14.46 9.17 11.27
C VAL A 107 -13.57 10.32 11.76
N ALA A 108 -12.32 10.04 12.14
CA ALA A 108 -11.39 11.05 12.66
C ALA A 108 -11.04 12.13 11.62
N LEU A 109 -10.86 11.73 10.35
CA LEU A 109 -10.60 12.63 9.23
C LEU A 109 -11.82 13.51 8.93
N ARG A 110 -13.01 12.91 8.81
CA ARG A 110 -14.25 13.65 8.50
C ARG A 110 -14.62 14.65 9.59
N LYS A 111 -14.38 14.33 10.86
CA LYS A 111 -14.57 15.27 11.99
C LYS A 111 -13.70 16.53 11.88
N ARG A 112 -12.59 16.47 11.14
CA ARG A 112 -11.69 17.61 10.86
C ARG A 112 -11.92 18.24 9.48
N GLY A 113 -13.03 17.91 8.81
CA GLY A 113 -13.35 18.43 7.49
C GLY A 113 -12.44 17.90 6.37
N ILE A 114 -11.71 16.81 6.60
CA ILE A 114 -10.87 16.18 5.57
C ILE A 114 -11.74 15.24 4.73
N ALA A 115 -11.78 15.47 3.42
CA ALA A 115 -12.52 14.63 2.47
C ALA A 115 -11.85 13.25 2.35
N VAL A 116 -12.66 12.20 2.26
CA VAL A 116 -12.17 10.82 2.18
C VAL A 116 -12.68 10.14 0.92
N PHE A 117 -11.75 9.57 0.16
CA PHE A 117 -11.98 8.85 -1.08
C PHE A 117 -11.48 7.41 -0.98
N THR A 118 -11.99 6.54 -1.84
CA THR A 118 -11.52 5.15 -1.96
C THR A 118 -11.02 4.89 -3.37
N VAL A 119 -9.96 4.09 -3.49
CA VAL A 119 -9.40 3.65 -4.77
C VAL A 119 -9.11 2.15 -4.75
N SER A 120 -8.99 1.54 -5.93
CA SER A 120 -8.62 0.13 -6.03
C SER A 120 -7.23 -0.14 -5.43
N ALA A 121 -7.15 -1.15 -4.54
CA ALA A 121 -5.90 -1.65 -3.93
C ALA A 121 -4.98 -2.40 -4.90
N ARG A 122 -5.40 -2.60 -6.14
CA ARG A 122 -4.78 -3.59 -7.03
C ARG A 122 -3.33 -3.23 -7.36
N PHE A 123 -2.40 -4.13 -7.04
CA PHE A 123 -0.95 -3.95 -7.26
C PHE A 123 -0.31 -2.75 -6.54
N THR A 124 -0.96 -2.07 -5.59
CA THR A 124 -0.39 -0.89 -4.91
C THR A 124 0.96 -1.19 -4.27
N SER A 125 1.06 -2.27 -3.48
CA SER A 125 2.31 -2.67 -2.83
C SER A 125 3.39 -3.10 -3.82
N LEU A 126 3.02 -3.79 -4.92
CA LEU A 126 3.98 -4.20 -5.96
C LEU A 126 4.55 -2.98 -6.67
N ILE A 127 3.68 -2.04 -7.08
CA ILE A 127 4.09 -0.82 -7.77
C ILE A 127 4.92 0.04 -6.84
N GLY A 128 4.45 0.28 -5.62
CA GLY A 128 5.17 1.04 -4.61
C GLY A 128 6.58 0.50 -4.39
N TYR A 129 6.70 -0.82 -4.26
CA TYR A 129 7.98 -1.49 -4.07
C TYR A 129 8.88 -1.39 -5.31
N PHE A 130 8.44 -1.77 -6.51
CA PHE A 130 9.31 -1.80 -7.68
C PHE A 130 9.57 -0.44 -8.33
N LYS A 131 8.71 0.55 -8.09
CA LYS A 131 8.79 1.86 -8.75
C LYS A 131 9.27 2.97 -7.83
N TYR A 132 8.90 2.94 -6.55
CA TYR A 132 9.03 4.11 -5.68
C TYR A 132 9.89 3.90 -4.44
N SER A 133 10.12 2.65 -4.03
CA SER A 133 10.88 2.37 -2.81
C SER A 133 12.31 2.88 -2.87
N ARG A 134 13.02 2.65 -3.98
CA ARG A 134 14.41 3.07 -4.17
C ARG A 134 14.53 4.60 -4.28
N ASP A 135 13.77 5.19 -5.20
CA ASP A 135 13.90 6.61 -5.56
C ASP A 135 13.57 7.55 -4.39
N TYR A 136 12.65 7.13 -3.51
CA TYR A 136 12.18 7.95 -2.39
C TYR A 136 12.51 7.37 -1.01
N GLY A 137 13.30 6.29 -0.94
CA GLY A 137 13.65 5.63 0.33
C GLY A 137 12.43 5.09 1.10
N LEU A 138 11.38 4.68 0.39
CA LEU A 138 10.11 4.27 0.98
C LEU A 138 10.05 2.77 1.27
N SER A 139 9.47 2.40 2.40
CA SER A 139 9.04 1.01 2.61
C SER A 139 7.94 0.61 1.62
N ALA A 140 7.69 -0.69 1.46
CA ALA A 140 6.61 -1.19 0.60
C ALA A 140 5.23 -0.62 0.99
N HIS A 141 4.98 -0.42 2.29
CA HIS A 141 3.75 0.19 2.81
C HIS A 141 3.64 1.68 2.43
N GLN A 142 4.72 2.45 2.59
CA GLN A 142 4.75 3.86 2.20
C GLN A 142 4.62 4.05 0.69
N GLY A 143 5.29 3.18 -0.10
CA GLY A 143 5.15 3.14 -1.55
C GLY A 143 3.72 2.79 -1.98
N ALA A 144 3.05 1.85 -1.30
CA ALA A 144 1.65 1.53 -1.55
C ALA A 144 0.74 2.74 -1.28
N ALA A 145 0.94 3.41 -0.14
CA ALA A 145 0.25 4.64 0.22
C ALA A 145 0.46 5.74 -0.83
N PHE A 146 1.67 5.87 -1.37
CA PHE A 146 1.96 6.84 -2.44
C PHE A 146 1.19 6.52 -3.73
N VAL A 147 1.14 5.24 -4.13
CA VAL A 147 0.36 4.80 -5.29
C VAL A 147 -1.13 5.07 -5.08
N ILE A 148 -1.66 4.87 -3.87
CA ILE A 148 -3.05 5.18 -3.51
C ILE A 148 -3.33 6.67 -3.72
N ALA A 149 -2.47 7.56 -3.22
CA ALA A 149 -2.60 9.00 -3.39
C ALA A 149 -2.62 9.41 -4.87
N ARG A 150 -1.62 8.94 -5.63
CA ARG A 150 -1.48 9.23 -7.07
C ARG A 150 -2.67 8.75 -7.87
N ARG A 151 -3.21 7.57 -7.58
CA ARG A 151 -4.41 7.04 -8.25
C ARG A 151 -5.63 7.90 -8.00
N ALA A 152 -5.82 8.39 -6.78
CA ALA A 152 -6.96 9.24 -6.47
C ALA A 152 -6.90 10.58 -7.21
N LEU A 153 -5.70 11.11 -7.45
CA LEU A 153 -5.47 12.28 -8.32
C LEU A 153 -5.66 11.97 -9.83
N GLY A 154 -5.77 10.70 -10.21
CA GLY A 154 -6.01 10.25 -11.58
C GLY A 154 -4.75 9.82 -12.34
N PHE A 155 -3.60 9.68 -11.68
CA PHE A 155 -2.38 9.20 -12.32
C PHE A 155 -2.42 7.69 -12.55
N THR A 156 -1.92 7.28 -13.72
CA THR A 156 -1.71 5.87 -14.06
C THR A 156 -0.23 5.50 -13.95
N GLU A 157 0.03 4.38 -13.30
CA GLU A 157 1.38 3.91 -13.02
C GLU A 157 1.96 3.14 -14.20
N LYS A 158 2.91 3.74 -14.91
CA LYS A 158 3.70 3.07 -15.94
C LYS A 158 4.76 2.17 -15.31
N VAL A 159 5.01 1.01 -15.93
CA VAL A 159 6.11 0.11 -15.56
C VAL A 159 7.43 0.78 -15.95
N PRO A 160 8.43 0.84 -15.05
CA PRO A 160 9.75 1.38 -15.37
C PRO A 160 10.37 0.72 -16.62
N LYS A 161 11.07 1.51 -17.44
CA LYS A 161 11.68 1.03 -18.71
C LYS A 161 12.58 -0.18 -18.49
N GLU A 162 13.36 -0.19 -17.41
CA GLU A 162 14.23 -1.30 -17.06
C GLU A 162 13.46 -2.62 -16.87
N ILE A 163 12.37 -2.58 -16.10
CA ILE A 163 11.51 -3.74 -15.87
C ILE A 163 10.79 -4.13 -17.16
N LEU A 164 10.35 -3.13 -17.93
CA LEU A 164 9.65 -3.35 -19.20
C LEU A 164 10.52 -4.13 -20.19
N ASN A 165 11.81 -3.77 -20.31
CA ASN A 165 12.76 -4.46 -21.20
C ASN A 165 12.93 -5.94 -20.81
N ARG A 166 12.91 -6.26 -19.51
CA ARG A 166 13.00 -7.64 -19.01
C ARG A 166 11.70 -8.44 -19.19
N LEU A 167 10.56 -7.77 -19.29
CA LEU A 167 9.25 -8.42 -19.44
C LEU A 167 8.96 -8.90 -20.88
N SER A 168 9.74 -8.47 -21.88
CA SER A 168 9.52 -8.74 -23.31
C SER A 168 8.03 -8.62 -23.69
N PRO A 169 7.42 -7.43 -23.51
CA PRO A 169 6.00 -7.23 -23.74
C PRO A 169 5.68 -7.34 -25.24
N ARG A 170 4.49 -7.85 -25.58
CA ARG A 170 4.00 -7.74 -26.97
C ARG A 170 3.50 -6.32 -27.21
N GLU A 171 3.46 -5.92 -28.48
CA GLU A 171 2.89 -4.64 -28.89
C GLU A 171 1.44 -4.49 -28.37
N GLY A 172 1.07 -3.27 -27.97
CA GLY A 172 -0.27 -2.95 -27.47
C GLY A 172 -0.59 -3.36 -26.03
N TRP A 173 0.37 -3.88 -25.26
CA TRP A 173 0.12 -4.21 -23.85
C TRP A 173 -0.11 -2.97 -22.98
N GLN A 174 -1.31 -2.86 -22.41
CA GLN A 174 -1.64 -1.83 -21.41
C GLN A 174 -0.82 -2.01 -20.13
N HIS A 175 -0.49 -0.90 -19.45
CA HIS A 175 0.25 -0.89 -18.17
C HIS A 175 -0.33 -1.85 -17.12
N PHE A 176 -1.65 -1.97 -17.08
CA PHE A 176 -2.35 -2.91 -16.21
C PHE A 176 -1.89 -4.37 -16.40
N LYS A 177 -1.83 -4.84 -17.66
CA LYS A 177 -1.43 -6.21 -17.99
C LYS A 177 0.04 -6.46 -17.66
N LEU A 178 0.88 -5.45 -17.84
CA LEU A 178 2.30 -5.50 -17.51
C LEU A 178 2.53 -5.66 -16.00
N TRP A 179 1.84 -4.88 -15.17
CA TRP A 179 1.87 -5.07 -13.72
C TRP A 179 1.32 -6.43 -13.29
N GLY A 180 0.30 -6.94 -13.98
CA GLY A 180 -0.21 -8.30 -13.77
C GLY A 180 0.85 -9.38 -14.06
N LYS A 181 1.56 -9.28 -15.18
CA LYS A 181 2.66 -10.20 -15.53
C LYS A 181 3.79 -10.14 -14.50
N LEU A 182 4.24 -8.94 -14.13
CA LEU A 182 5.26 -8.76 -13.11
C LEU A 182 4.82 -9.35 -11.76
N SER A 183 3.56 -9.14 -11.37
CA SER A 183 3.00 -9.70 -10.13
C SER A 183 3.06 -11.23 -10.13
N GLY A 184 2.70 -11.86 -11.26
CA GLY A 184 2.77 -13.31 -11.43
C GLY A 184 4.20 -13.83 -11.29
N LEU A 185 5.15 -13.21 -12.00
CA LEU A 185 6.57 -13.57 -11.94
C LEU A 185 7.13 -13.40 -10.52
N PHE A 186 6.83 -12.29 -9.86
CA PHE A 186 7.28 -12.00 -8.50
C PHE A 186 6.76 -13.04 -7.50
N ARG A 187 5.48 -13.43 -7.60
CA ARG A 187 4.91 -14.50 -6.77
C ARG A 187 5.58 -15.85 -7.01
N ALA A 188 5.85 -16.19 -8.27
CA ALA A 188 6.53 -17.45 -8.62
C ALA A 188 7.97 -17.46 -8.11
N ALA A 189 8.70 -16.37 -8.31
CA ALA A 189 10.05 -16.17 -7.80
C ALA A 189 10.10 -16.26 -6.27
N ARG A 190 9.19 -15.59 -5.56
CA ARG A 190 9.14 -15.69 -4.09
C ARG A 190 8.95 -17.12 -3.60
N LYS A 191 8.07 -17.90 -4.24
CA LYS A 191 7.88 -19.33 -3.92
C LYS A 191 9.15 -20.15 -4.19
N ARG A 192 9.83 -19.90 -5.32
CA ARG A 192 11.08 -20.57 -5.68
C ARG A 192 12.20 -20.23 -4.70
N ALA A 193 12.35 -18.97 -4.32
CA ALA A 193 13.37 -18.52 -3.39
C ALA A 193 13.23 -19.19 -2.01
N VAL A 194 12.00 -19.25 -1.48
CA VAL A 194 11.71 -19.95 -0.21
C VAL A 194 12.01 -21.45 -0.32
N ARG A 195 11.58 -22.10 -1.41
CA ARG A 195 11.83 -23.53 -1.64
C ARG A 195 13.32 -23.86 -1.67
N ASN A 196 14.12 -22.96 -2.25
CA ASN A 196 15.56 -23.13 -2.38
C ASN A 196 16.33 -22.63 -1.15
N GLY A 197 15.65 -22.29 -0.05
CA GLY A 197 16.30 -21.87 1.20
C GLY A 197 16.95 -20.48 1.16
N HIS A 198 16.63 -19.62 0.19
CA HIS A 198 17.16 -18.26 0.16
C HIS A 198 16.59 -17.43 1.30
N MET A 199 17.46 -16.68 1.98
CA MET A 199 17.07 -15.65 2.93
C MET A 199 16.60 -14.41 2.16
N ILE A 200 15.30 -14.34 1.90
CA ILE A 200 14.69 -13.27 1.10
C ILE A 200 14.36 -12.00 1.89
N LEU A 201 14.54 -12.02 3.21
CA LEU A 201 14.31 -10.86 4.06
C LEU A 201 15.37 -9.80 3.76
N GLY A 202 14.93 -8.59 3.43
CA GLY A 202 15.84 -7.50 3.08
C GLY A 202 16.16 -7.39 1.60
N TRP A 203 15.68 -8.33 0.76
CA TRP A 203 15.87 -8.20 -0.68
C TRP A 203 15.24 -6.89 -1.18
N ASN A 204 15.95 -6.21 -2.08
CA ASN A 204 15.54 -4.99 -2.75
C ASN A 204 14.94 -5.29 -4.14
N PRO A 205 14.32 -4.31 -4.82
CA PRO A 205 13.73 -4.52 -6.13
C PRO A 205 14.69 -5.08 -7.19
N GLU A 206 15.96 -4.68 -7.19
CA GLU A 206 16.95 -5.14 -8.17
C GLU A 206 17.35 -6.58 -7.94
N GLU A 207 17.54 -6.99 -6.69
CA GLU A 207 17.81 -8.39 -6.32
C GLU A 207 16.65 -9.29 -6.76
N TRP A 208 15.41 -8.83 -6.57
CA TRP A 208 14.25 -9.54 -7.09
C TRP A 208 14.19 -9.58 -8.60
N LEU A 209 14.51 -8.48 -9.31
CA LEU A 209 14.56 -8.47 -10.77
C LEU A 209 15.65 -9.43 -11.28
N SER A 210 16.82 -9.44 -10.65
CA SER A 210 17.91 -10.36 -10.97
C SER A 210 17.52 -11.81 -10.69
N PHE A 211 16.83 -12.12 -9.59
CA PHE A 211 16.37 -13.47 -9.31
C PHE A 211 15.19 -13.93 -10.18
N MET A 212 14.33 -12.99 -10.60
CA MET A 212 13.20 -13.28 -11.49
C MET A 212 13.66 -13.58 -12.93
N PHE A 213 14.63 -12.82 -13.43
CA PHE A 213 15.02 -12.81 -14.85
C PHE A 213 16.45 -13.30 -15.09
N GLY A 214 17.23 -13.54 -14.05
CA GLY A 214 18.55 -14.16 -14.16
C GLY A 214 18.41 -15.62 -14.55
N ASN A 215 19.30 -16.07 -15.42
CA ASN A 215 19.38 -17.48 -15.81
C ASN A 215 19.60 -18.31 -14.55
N SER A 216 18.76 -19.31 -14.34
CA SER A 216 19.14 -20.50 -13.59
C SER A 216 20.42 -21.02 -14.25
N SER A 217 21.57 -20.68 -13.68
CA SER A 217 22.84 -21.32 -14.04
C SER A 217 22.91 -22.65 -13.31
#